data_AF-A0A838TRS9-F1
#
_entry.id   AF-A0A838TRS9-F1
#
_cell.length_a   1.000
_cell.length_b   1.000
_cell.length_c   1.000
_cell.angle_alpha   90.00
_cell.angle_beta   90.00
_cell.angle_gamma   90.00
#
_symmetry.space_group_name_H-M   'P 1'
#
loop_
_entity.id
_entity.type
_entity.pdbx_description
1 polymer ?
#
loop_
_entity_poly.entity_id
_entity_poly.type
_entity_poly.pdbx_seq_one_letter_code
_entity_poly.pdbx_strand_id
1 'polypeptide(L)'
;MSDSEEKKEKDTQDKSDRKGPSTFTKLRTNRKFRLIFIGILLVIVAILFYFFEKLRIVLAIAFITLLAAFGLEVGQNDWDLGKLWETKSFEQSKVSRDTQGNILFDKMGNITTDGETGKKADDYNCSDFTSNPEAQSFFVKVGGSGNDLNRLDGDKDGEACESLPKNQR
;
A
#
# COMPACT_ATOMS: atom_id res chain seq x y z
N MET A 1 11.77 -8.31 -58.71
CA MET A 1 10.36 -7.93 -58.59
C MET A 1 9.74 -8.90 -57.60
N SER A 2 9.95 -8.64 -56.30
CA SER A 2 8.97 -7.93 -55.44
C SER A 2 7.92 -8.96 -55.00
N ASP A 3 7.89 -9.47 -53.77
CA ASP A 3 8.07 -8.78 -52.50
C ASP A 3 8.62 -9.74 -51.44
N SER A 4 9.69 -9.31 -50.78
CA SER A 4 10.30 -9.94 -49.62
C SER A 4 10.70 -8.81 -48.68
N GLU A 5 9.72 -8.13 -48.05
CA GLU A 5 10.09 -7.00 -47.17
C GLU A 5 9.10 -6.60 -46.06
N GLU A 6 7.96 -7.27 -45.84
CA GLU A 6 6.94 -6.76 -44.89
C GLU A 6 6.60 -7.70 -43.71
N LYS A 7 7.62 -8.30 -43.08
CA LYS A 7 7.41 -9.02 -41.80
C LYS A 7 8.52 -8.81 -40.76
N LYS A 8 9.17 -7.65 -40.80
CA LYS A 8 10.32 -7.34 -39.94
C LYS A 8 10.16 -6.06 -39.14
N GLU A 9 8.97 -5.78 -38.61
CA GLU A 9 8.79 -4.60 -37.76
C GLU A 9 7.54 -4.68 -36.86
N LYS A 10 7.49 -5.62 -35.90
CA LYS A 10 6.59 -5.51 -34.74
C LYS A 10 6.91 -6.49 -33.58
N ASP A 11 8.19 -6.84 -33.41
CA ASP A 11 8.65 -7.64 -32.27
C ASP A 11 9.78 -6.93 -31.50
N THR A 12 9.66 -5.61 -31.38
CA THR A 12 10.60 -4.77 -30.64
C THR A 12 9.85 -3.85 -29.70
N GLN A 13 8.95 -4.38 -28.86
CA GLN A 13 8.49 -3.63 -27.69
C GLN A 13 7.85 -4.47 -26.58
N ASP A 14 8.51 -5.53 -26.12
CA ASP A 14 8.30 -5.99 -24.73
C ASP A 14 9.52 -6.71 -24.16
N LYS A 15 10.64 -6.00 -24.13
CA LYS A 15 11.79 -6.32 -23.27
C LYS A 15 12.23 -5.07 -22.54
N SER A 16 11.30 -4.42 -21.84
CA SER A 16 11.68 -3.47 -20.80
C SER A 16 12.03 -4.29 -19.54
N ASP A 17 13.32 -4.46 -19.34
CA ASP A 17 13.99 -4.63 -18.06
C ASP A 17 13.18 -5.27 -16.91
N ARG A 18 13.24 -6.61 -16.83
CA ARG A 18 13.27 -7.28 -15.51
C ARG A 18 14.61 -6.99 -14.81
N LYS A 19 14.96 -5.71 -14.60
CA LYS A 19 15.94 -5.37 -13.56
C LYS A 19 15.22 -5.56 -12.24
N GLY A 20 15.49 -6.69 -11.59
CA GLY A 20 15.13 -6.89 -10.18
C GLY A 20 15.55 -5.65 -9.38
N PRO A 21 14.80 -5.27 -8.33
CA PRO A 21 14.99 -4.01 -7.63
C PRO A 21 16.46 -3.83 -7.27
N SER A 22 17.05 -2.70 -7.67
CA SER A 22 18.45 -2.38 -7.39
C SER A 22 18.73 -2.54 -5.90
N THR A 23 19.95 -2.91 -5.51
CA THR A 23 20.31 -3.10 -4.10
C THR A 23 19.97 -1.88 -3.24
N PHE A 24 20.10 -0.67 -3.80
CA PHE A 24 19.69 0.59 -3.18
C PHE A 24 18.18 0.70 -2.95
N THR A 25 17.36 0.17 -3.86
CA THR A 25 15.90 0.09 -3.68
C THR A 25 15.54 -0.84 -2.53
N LYS A 26 16.20 -2.01 -2.43
CA LYS A 26 15.98 -2.96 -1.32
C LYS A 26 16.39 -2.38 0.05
N LEU A 27 17.43 -1.55 0.08
CA LEU A 27 17.87 -0.86 1.30
C LEU A 27 16.88 0.24 1.73
N ARG A 28 16.31 0.99 0.78
CA ARG A 28 15.35 2.08 1.06
C ARG A 28 14.00 1.57 1.57
N THR A 29 13.56 0.41 1.12
CA THR A 29 12.27 -0.19 1.55
C THR A 29 12.35 -0.80 2.95
N ASN A 30 13.54 -0.97 3.52
CA ASN A 30 13.68 -1.59 4.83
C ASN A 30 13.36 -0.57 5.94
N ARG A 31 12.19 -0.75 6.57
CA ARG A 31 11.68 0.08 7.68
C ARG A 31 12.71 0.27 8.79
N LYS A 32 13.42 -0.79 9.20
CA LYS A 32 14.43 -0.70 10.26
C LYS A 32 15.58 0.22 9.84
N PHE A 33 16.02 0.15 8.58
CA PHE A 33 17.05 1.05 8.07
C PHE A 33 16.57 2.49 8.00
N ARG A 34 15.34 2.75 7.56
CA ARG A 34 14.79 4.12 7.49
C ARG A 34 14.68 4.76 8.88
N LEU A 35 14.21 4.01 9.88
CA LEU A 35 14.16 4.47 11.28
C LEU A 35 15.54 4.72 11.86
N ILE A 36 16.50 3.80 11.66
CA ILE A 36 17.88 3.97 12.12
C ILE A 36 18.52 5.18 11.44
N PHE A 37 18.32 5.34 10.13
CA PHE A 37 18.86 6.46 9.36
C PHE A 37 18.30 7.81 9.82
N ILE A 38 16.98 7.93 9.98
CA ILE A 38 16.34 9.15 10.50
C ILE A 38 16.80 9.43 11.94
N GLY A 39 16.91 8.41 12.78
CA GLY A 39 17.41 8.53 14.15
C GLY A 39 18.84 9.06 14.20
N ILE A 40 19.74 8.54 13.37
CA ILE A 40 21.12 9.06 13.25
C ILE A 40 21.11 10.52 12.79
N LEU A 41 20.27 10.87 11.81
CA LEU A 41 20.13 12.24 11.32
C LEU A 41 19.67 13.21 12.41
N LEU A 42 18.69 12.82 13.23
CA LEU A 42 18.23 13.60 14.38
C LEU A 42 19.35 13.84 15.40
N VAL A 43 20.17 12.83 15.69
CA VAL A 43 21.33 12.97 16.59
C VAL A 43 22.37 13.94 16.01
N ILE A 44 22.68 13.81 14.71
CA ILE A 44 23.62 14.73 14.04
C ILE A 44 23.10 16.16 14.09
N VAL A 45 21.82 16.38 13.77
CA VAL A 45 21.20 17.72 13.82
C VAL A 45 21.21 18.27 15.25
N ALA A 46 20.97 17.45 16.27
CA ALA A 46 21.05 17.86 17.67
C ALA A 46 22.48 18.28 18.07
N ILE A 47 23.50 17.53 17.63
CA ILE A 47 24.92 17.89 17.83
C ILE A 47 25.24 19.21 17.12
N LEU A 48 24.84 19.36 15.85
CA LEU A 48 25.06 20.59 15.09
C LEU A 48 24.36 21.80 15.73
N PHE A 49 23.16 21.59 16.28
CA PHE A 49 22.40 22.64 16.97
C PHE A 49 23.11 23.14 18.23
N TYR A 50 23.83 22.26 18.92
CA TYR A 50 24.65 22.60 20.07
C TYR A 50 25.87 23.44 19.69
N PHE A 51 26.59 23.07 18.62
CA PHE A 51 27.85 23.71 18.23
C PHE A 51 27.70 24.94 17.30
N PHE A 52 26.64 25.03 16.50
CA PHE A 52 26.48 26.07 15.46
C PHE A 52 25.37 27.06 15.77
N GLU A 53 25.68 28.07 16.59
CA GLU A 53 24.71 29.08 17.04
C GLU A 53 24.14 29.95 15.90
N LYS A 54 24.95 30.26 14.88
CA LYS A 54 24.51 31.08 13.73
C LYS A 54 23.51 30.38 12.82
N LEU A 55 23.42 29.05 12.88
CA LEU A 55 22.47 28.25 12.09
C LEU A 55 21.31 27.72 12.95
N ARG A 56 21.27 28.07 14.24
CA ARG A 56 20.36 27.45 15.22
C ARG A 56 18.88 27.54 14.83
N ILE A 57 18.44 28.65 14.22
CA ILE A 57 17.05 28.82 13.75
C ILE A 57 16.74 27.85 12.59
N VAL A 58 17.63 27.74 11.60
CA VAL A 58 17.46 26.82 10.46
C VAL A 58 17.49 25.37 10.95
N LEU A 59 18.40 25.05 11.89
CA LEU A 59 18.48 23.74 12.51
C LEU A 59 17.24 23.40 13.34
N ALA A 60 16.63 24.38 14.02
CA ALA A 60 15.37 24.18 14.74
C ALA A 60 14.23 23.77 13.79
N ILE A 61 14.08 24.49 12.66
CA ILE A 61 13.06 24.18 11.65
C ILE A 61 13.31 22.81 11.02
N ALA A 62 14.56 22.51 10.69
CA ALA A 62 14.96 21.21 10.15
C ALA A 62 14.69 20.08 11.15
N PHE A 63 14.98 20.31 12.43
CA PHE A 63 14.74 19.34 13.51
C PHE A 63 13.25 19.06 13.70
N ILE A 64 12.40 20.10 13.73
CA ILE A 64 10.93 19.93 13.82
C ILE A 64 10.41 19.14 12.62
N THR A 65 10.86 19.48 11.41
CA THR A 65 10.48 18.77 10.17
C THR A 65 10.89 17.29 10.23
N LEU A 66 12.11 17.00 10.69
CA LEU A 66 12.60 15.63 10.85
C LEU A 66 11.85 14.86 11.93
N LEU A 67 11.48 15.51 13.04
CA LEU A 67 10.67 14.88 14.09
C LEU A 67 9.28 14.52 13.58
N ALA A 68 8.64 15.39 12.80
CA ALA A 68 7.36 15.09 12.17
C ALA A 68 7.48 13.88 11.22
N ALA A 69 8.53 13.84 10.39
CA ALA A 69 8.80 12.71 9.52
C ALA A 69 9.09 11.42 10.30
N PHE A 70 9.83 11.49 11.39
CA PHE A 70 10.09 10.35 12.27
C PHE A 70 8.81 9.82 12.93
N GLY A 71 7.94 10.71 13.42
CA GLY A 71 6.65 10.35 14.01
C GLY A 71 5.75 9.61 13.03
N LEU A 72 5.68 10.07 11.79
CA LEU A 72 4.94 9.41 10.70
C LEU A 72 5.54 8.05 10.31
N GLU A 73 6.85 7.85 10.49
CA GLU A 73 7.51 6.59 10.18
C GLU A 73 7.34 5.54 11.29
N VAL A 74 7.32 5.96 12.56
CA VAL A 74 7.12 5.08 13.72
C VAL A 74 5.66 4.65 13.84
N GLY A 75 4.73 5.59 13.66
CA GLY A 75 3.31 5.27 13.58
C GLY A 75 3.05 4.53 12.29
N GLN A 76 2.89 3.20 12.33
CA GLN A 76 2.57 2.37 11.16
C GLN A 76 1.16 2.64 10.58
N ASN A 77 0.61 3.82 10.84
CA ASN A 77 -0.72 4.24 10.48
C ASN A 77 -0.60 5.08 9.21
N ASP A 78 -1.33 4.66 8.19
CA ASP A 78 -1.61 5.53 7.07
C ASP A 78 -2.79 6.42 7.43
N TRP A 79 -2.64 7.71 7.20
CA TRP A 79 -3.70 8.68 7.46
C TRP A 79 -4.31 9.00 6.11
N ASP A 80 -5.51 8.47 5.87
CA ASP A 80 -6.22 8.74 4.63
C ASP A 80 -6.64 10.22 4.60
N LEU A 81 -5.88 11.00 3.83
CA LEU A 81 -6.07 12.45 3.68
C LEU A 81 -7.41 12.77 3.02
N GLY A 82 -7.94 11.88 2.18
CA GLY A 82 -9.26 12.04 1.55
C GLY A 82 -10.35 11.92 2.61
N LYS A 83 -10.35 10.83 3.38
CA LYS A 83 -11.26 10.67 4.52
C LYS A 83 -11.10 11.78 5.55
N LEU A 84 -9.89 12.28 5.77
CA LEU A 84 -9.65 13.35 6.74
C LEU A 84 -10.28 14.64 6.26
N TRP A 85 -10.22 14.92 4.96
CA TRP A 85 -10.86 16.08 4.37
C TRP A 85 -12.38 16.00 4.40
N GLU A 86 -12.94 14.81 4.13
CA GLU A 86 -14.39 14.58 4.14
C GLU A 86 -14.99 14.61 5.56
N THR A 87 -14.37 13.89 6.50
CA THR A 87 -14.91 13.67 7.85
C THR A 87 -14.39 14.66 8.88
N LYS A 88 -13.26 15.33 8.59
CA LYS A 88 -12.50 16.16 9.54
C LYS A 88 -12.13 15.43 10.83
N SER A 89 -12.08 14.10 10.80
CA SER A 89 -11.86 13.23 11.95
C SER A 89 -10.62 12.36 11.79
N PHE A 90 -9.64 12.58 12.66
CA PHE A 90 -8.39 11.81 12.70
C PHE A 90 -8.64 10.32 13.00
N GLU A 91 -9.60 9.98 13.88
CA GLU A 91 -9.90 8.58 14.21
C GLU A 91 -10.50 7.80 13.02
N GLN A 92 -11.31 8.46 12.18
CA GLN A 92 -11.95 7.82 11.02
C GLN A 92 -11.00 7.65 9.83
N SER A 93 -9.94 8.45 9.77
CA SER A 93 -8.90 8.39 8.72
C SER A 93 -7.77 7.42 9.02
N LYS A 94 -7.77 6.78 10.19
CA LYS A 94 -6.71 5.85 10.57
C LYS A 94 -6.83 4.54 9.81
N VAL A 95 -5.85 4.25 8.96
CA VAL A 95 -5.70 2.98 8.24
C VAL A 95 -4.49 2.25 8.83
N SER A 96 -4.72 1.03 9.35
CA SER A 96 -3.64 0.22 9.95
C SER A 96 -2.95 -0.61 8.89
N ARG A 97 -1.62 -0.77 9.02
CA ARG A 97 -0.79 -1.61 8.15
C ARG A 97 -0.10 -2.72 8.93
N ASP A 98 0.26 -3.78 8.21
CA ASP A 98 1.09 -4.86 8.75
C ASP A 98 2.57 -4.45 8.90
N THR A 99 3.40 -5.40 9.32
CA THR A 99 4.85 -5.20 9.49
C THR A 99 5.59 -4.95 8.18
N GLN A 100 4.98 -5.31 7.04
CA GLN A 100 5.51 -5.12 5.68
C GLN A 100 4.97 -3.85 5.01
N GLY A 101 3.98 -3.18 5.61
CA GLY A 101 3.36 -1.97 5.09
C GLY A 101 2.16 -2.23 4.17
N ASN A 102 1.59 -3.44 4.15
CA ASN A 102 0.36 -3.75 3.43
C ASN A 102 -0.86 -3.47 4.29
N ILE A 103 -1.99 -3.18 3.63
CA ILE A 103 -3.31 -3.15 4.26
C ILE A 103 -3.89 -4.56 4.12
N LEU A 104 -4.21 -5.20 5.25
CA LEU A 104 -4.84 -6.50 5.27
C LEU A 104 -6.34 -6.34 5.51
N PHE A 105 -7.13 -7.16 4.85
CA PHE A 105 -8.57 -7.26 5.02
C PHE A 105 -8.88 -8.63 5.60
N ASP A 106 -9.90 -8.74 6.44
CA ASP A 106 -10.50 -10.02 6.81
C ASP A 106 -11.48 -10.51 5.72
N LYS A 107 -12.04 -11.71 5.89
CA LYS A 107 -13.07 -12.25 4.97
C LYS A 107 -14.34 -11.39 4.89
N MET A 108 -14.57 -10.53 5.88
CA MET A 108 -15.70 -9.62 5.91
C MET A 108 -15.37 -8.27 5.25
N GLY A 109 -14.15 -8.07 4.73
CA GLY A 109 -13.68 -6.84 4.09
C GLY A 109 -13.31 -5.73 5.07
N ASN A 110 -13.13 -6.03 6.37
CA ASN A 110 -12.67 -5.04 7.36
C ASN A 110 -11.15 -5.04 7.44
N ILE A 111 -10.56 -3.87 7.69
CA ILE A 111 -9.10 -3.74 7.86
C ILE A 111 -8.68 -4.46 9.14
N THR A 112 -7.72 -5.38 9.02
CA THR A 112 -7.13 -6.11 10.13
C THR A 112 -5.60 -5.92 10.15
N THR A 113 -5.00 -6.15 11.31
CA THR A 113 -3.53 -6.21 11.48
C THR A 113 -3.05 -7.63 11.73
N ASP A 114 -3.98 -8.58 11.85
CA ASP A 114 -3.68 -9.99 12.05
C ASP A 114 -3.37 -10.64 10.69
N GLY A 115 -2.13 -11.06 10.52
CA GLY A 115 -1.65 -11.73 9.31
C GLY A 115 -2.03 -13.20 9.20
N GLU A 116 -2.61 -13.80 10.25
CA GLU A 116 -3.13 -15.18 10.19
C GLU A 116 -4.55 -15.23 9.62
N THR A 117 -5.36 -14.21 9.91
CA THR A 117 -6.77 -14.13 9.48
C THR A 117 -7.00 -13.18 8.31
N GLY A 118 -6.10 -12.21 8.12
CA GLY A 118 -6.18 -11.21 7.07
C GLY A 118 -5.24 -11.47 5.90
N LYS A 119 -5.72 -11.18 4.69
CA LYS A 119 -4.90 -11.17 3.46
C LYS A 119 -5.00 -9.81 2.78
N LYS A 120 -4.16 -9.55 1.78
CA LYS A 120 -4.32 -8.35 0.96
C LYS A 120 -5.60 -8.45 0.14
N ALA A 121 -6.14 -7.31 -0.27
CA ALA A 121 -7.34 -7.29 -1.11
C ALA A 121 -7.17 -8.11 -2.40
N ASP A 122 -5.95 -8.19 -2.94
CA ASP A 122 -5.57 -8.93 -4.15
C ASP A 122 -5.16 -10.42 -3.90
N ASP A 123 -5.38 -10.94 -2.69
CA ASP A 123 -5.06 -12.34 -2.34
C ASP A 123 -6.34 -13.19 -2.08
N TYR A 124 -7.53 -12.58 -2.16
CA TYR A 124 -8.82 -13.23 -1.93
C TYR A 124 -9.44 -13.81 -3.19
N ASN A 125 -9.78 -15.10 -3.19
CA ASN A 125 -10.43 -15.79 -4.29
C ASN A 125 -11.84 -16.25 -3.91
N CYS A 126 -12.68 -16.61 -4.89
CA CYS A 126 -14.02 -17.15 -4.62
C CYS A 126 -14.00 -18.39 -3.71
N SER A 127 -12.93 -19.18 -3.72
CA SER A 127 -12.77 -20.34 -2.83
C SER A 127 -12.53 -19.98 -1.36
N ASP A 128 -12.19 -18.72 -1.05
CA ASP A 128 -11.99 -18.26 0.33
C ASP A 128 -13.31 -18.00 1.07
N PHE A 129 -14.42 -17.90 0.32
CA PHE A 129 -15.75 -17.58 0.83
C PHE A 129 -16.65 -18.81 0.79
N THR A 130 -17.54 -18.90 1.78
CA THR A 130 -18.48 -20.04 1.90
C THR A 130 -19.77 -19.80 1.12
N SER A 131 -20.15 -18.52 0.97
CA SER A 131 -21.40 -18.13 0.34
C SER A 131 -21.22 -16.90 -0.54
N ASN A 132 -22.11 -16.77 -1.53
CA ASN A 132 -22.13 -15.60 -2.42
C ASN A 132 -22.36 -14.29 -1.63
N PRO A 133 -23.26 -14.19 -0.63
CA PRO A 133 -23.41 -12.97 0.18
C PRO A 133 -22.13 -12.57 0.94
N GLU A 134 -21.33 -13.53 1.39
CA GLU A 134 -20.05 -13.27 2.06
C GLU A 134 -19.04 -12.65 1.07
N ALA A 135 -18.88 -13.28 -0.10
CA ALA A 135 -18.02 -12.79 -1.18
C ALA A 135 -18.46 -11.41 -1.70
N GLN A 136 -19.77 -11.21 -1.90
CA GLN A 136 -20.35 -9.95 -2.35
C GLN A 136 -20.06 -8.82 -1.36
N SER A 137 -20.22 -9.09 -0.06
CA SER A 137 -19.98 -8.10 1.00
C SER A 137 -18.51 -7.68 1.04
N PHE A 138 -17.59 -8.64 0.88
CA PHE A 138 -16.17 -8.35 0.76
C PHE A 138 -15.88 -7.50 -0.47
N PHE A 139 -16.36 -7.93 -1.65
CA PHE A 139 -16.14 -7.28 -2.94
C PHE A 139 -16.52 -5.79 -2.91
N VAL A 140 -17.73 -5.48 -2.43
CA VAL A 140 -18.23 -4.09 -2.33
C VAL A 140 -17.35 -3.25 -1.40
N LYS A 141 -16.89 -3.80 -0.28
CA LYS A 141 -16.07 -3.06 0.70
C LYS A 141 -14.67 -2.74 0.21
N VAL A 142 -14.06 -3.63 -0.59
CA VAL A 142 -12.68 -3.45 -1.07
C VAL A 142 -12.59 -2.67 -2.40
N GLY A 143 -13.74 -2.26 -2.94
CA GLY A 143 -13.83 -1.31 -4.06
C GLY A 143 -14.74 -1.72 -5.22
N GLY A 144 -15.35 -2.91 -5.16
CA GLY A 144 -16.30 -3.42 -6.16
C GLY A 144 -15.71 -3.50 -7.57
N SER A 145 -16.55 -3.36 -8.59
CA SER A 145 -16.14 -3.50 -10.00
C SER A 145 -15.11 -2.44 -10.45
N GLY A 146 -14.98 -1.34 -9.70
CA GLY A 146 -13.93 -0.34 -9.91
C GLY A 146 -12.53 -0.78 -9.44
N ASN A 147 -12.45 -1.80 -8.57
CA ASN A 147 -11.21 -2.32 -7.99
C ASN A 147 -11.24 -3.86 -7.87
N ASP A 148 -11.65 -4.55 -8.94
CA ASP A 148 -11.74 -6.01 -8.98
C ASP A 148 -10.38 -6.67 -9.28
N LEU A 149 -9.47 -6.60 -8.32
CA LEU A 149 -8.09 -7.09 -8.47
C LEU A 149 -8.03 -8.62 -8.66
N ASN A 150 -8.95 -9.36 -8.03
CA ASN A 150 -8.95 -10.82 -8.04
C ASN A 150 -9.96 -11.44 -8.98
N ARG A 151 -10.64 -10.63 -9.80
CA ARG A 151 -11.67 -11.12 -10.71
C ARG A 151 -12.77 -11.88 -9.95
N LEU A 152 -13.13 -11.37 -8.77
CA LEU A 152 -14.26 -11.90 -8.01
C LEU A 152 -15.55 -11.70 -8.82
N ASP A 153 -15.64 -10.61 -9.58
CA ASP A 153 -16.69 -10.25 -10.53
C ASP A 153 -16.12 -10.36 -11.95
N GLY A 154 -15.90 -11.61 -12.38
CA GLY A 154 -15.08 -11.91 -13.55
C GLY A 154 -15.65 -11.41 -14.89
N ASP A 155 -16.97 -11.24 -14.97
CA ASP A 155 -17.73 -10.73 -16.11
C ASP A 155 -18.21 -9.27 -15.93
N LYS A 156 -17.97 -8.68 -14.75
CA LYS A 156 -18.12 -7.26 -14.42
C LYS A 156 -19.57 -6.78 -14.40
N ASP A 157 -20.47 -7.64 -13.97
CA ASP A 157 -21.89 -7.31 -13.84
C ASP A 157 -22.24 -6.75 -12.45
N GLY A 158 -21.29 -6.80 -11.50
CA GLY A 158 -21.42 -6.32 -10.12
C GLY A 158 -21.74 -7.42 -9.11
N GLU A 159 -21.96 -8.67 -9.53
CA GLU A 159 -22.14 -9.84 -8.68
C GLU A 159 -20.81 -10.63 -8.55
N ALA A 160 -20.23 -10.62 -7.35
CA ALA A 160 -19.02 -11.38 -7.07
C ALA A 160 -19.33 -12.85 -6.83
N CYS A 161 -18.53 -13.74 -7.42
CA CYS A 161 -18.53 -15.18 -7.15
C CYS A 161 -19.93 -15.81 -7.24
N GLU A 162 -20.63 -15.58 -8.35
CA GLU A 162 -21.98 -16.10 -8.61
C GLU A 162 -22.11 -17.62 -8.51
N SER A 163 -20.99 -18.33 -8.66
CA SER A 163 -20.92 -19.79 -8.53
C SER A 163 -21.09 -20.29 -7.10
N LEU A 164 -21.01 -19.41 -6.09
CA LEU A 164 -21.17 -19.76 -4.69
C LEU A 164 -22.66 -19.87 -4.28
N PRO A 165 -22.97 -20.64 -3.21
CA PRO A 165 -24.33 -20.73 -2.71
C PRO A 165 -24.88 -19.36 -2.27
N LYS A 166 -26.09 -18.99 -2.75
CA LYS A 166 -26.78 -17.76 -2.34
C LYS A 166 -27.47 -17.84 -0.98
N ASN A 167 -27.53 -19.03 -0.37
CA ASN A 167 -28.23 -19.29 0.89
C ASN A 167 -27.25 -19.64 2.02
N GLN A 168 -27.11 -18.76 3.02
CA GLN A 168 -26.68 -19.16 4.37
C GLN A 168 -27.90 -19.80 5.04
N ARG A 169 -27.89 -21.12 5.23
CA ARG A 169 -28.80 -21.76 6.19
C ARG A 169 -28.23 -21.67 7.58
#